data_AF-A0A4R4KHD5-F1
#
_entry.id   AF-A0A4R4KHD5-F1
#
_cell.length_a   1.000
_cell.length_b   1.000
_cell.length_c   1.000
_cell.angle_alpha   90.00
_cell.angle_beta   90.00
_cell.angle_gamma   90.00
#
_symmetry.space_group_name_H-M   'P 1'
#
loop_
_entity.id
_entity.type
_entity.pdbx_description
1 polymer ?
#
loop_
_entity_poly.entity_id
_entity_poly.type
_entity_poly.pdbx_seq_one_letter_code
_entity_poly.pdbx_strand_id
1 'polypeptide(L)'
;MYMKGSNLLLFFLLACAVSNGFAQTMAPNLRTAASFALFTVNGAFTNSGASLINGDIGTNVGDLTGFPPGIVNGSIRLQASSEAIQAASDVIAVNTYLSAISCGTTLSAELAGLTLTPGIWCQPTASATTLNGSLTLSGSGIYIIKLNSALTTGTASSIVLTDGASANNVFFQVNGAIVAGTSSSLQGTFVANGAITLNTGASLMGRGLSIAGAIVLNGNTVTNVAAPLPVSLVSFFAKAETATNTVDISWTTSFETNNRGFVVERSKDLVTFTKVGEVGEIAATSKALKNYTLVDLTPYTGTSYYRLKQTDLNGRTTIYPAISVVLRADSYSVYPNPINDDGQFSLRLDEPETATIRFYGTDSRSLPIQKTSVEAGNLQLKSADKLSAGVYILTVEERGLTRQYRLLVR
;
A
#
# COMPACT_ATOMS: atom_id res chain seq x y z
N MET A 1 44.53 -51.97 32.93
CA MET A 1 43.09 -52.10 32.63
C MET A 1 42.35 -51.17 33.59
N TYR A 2 41.39 -50.39 33.09
CA TYR A 2 40.59 -49.33 33.74
C TYR A 2 41.17 -47.91 33.87
N MET A 3 40.75 -47.07 32.90
CA MET A 3 40.61 -45.62 32.96
C MET A 3 39.46 -45.20 33.90
N LYS A 4 39.56 -44.01 34.51
CA LYS A 4 38.49 -43.11 35.00
C LYS A 4 39.17 -41.83 35.51
N GLY A 5 38.79 -40.60 35.23
CA GLY A 5 37.76 -39.98 34.39
C GLY A 5 37.91 -38.47 34.61
N SER A 6 38.12 -37.69 33.56
CA SER A 6 38.27 -36.23 33.64
C SER A 6 36.97 -35.58 33.18
N ASN A 7 36.30 -34.85 34.08
CA ASN A 7 35.06 -34.13 33.81
C ASN A 7 35.37 -32.84 33.05
N LEU A 8 35.11 -32.84 31.74
CA LEU A 8 35.15 -31.64 30.90
C LEU A 8 33.73 -31.02 30.90
N LEU A 9 33.56 -29.87 31.56
CA LEU A 9 32.35 -29.06 31.46
C LEU A 9 32.25 -28.48 30.04
N LEU A 10 31.24 -28.92 29.28
CA LEU A 10 30.93 -28.39 27.95
C LEU A 10 29.96 -27.20 28.12
N PHE A 11 30.45 -25.97 27.90
CA PHE A 11 29.60 -24.79 27.78
C PHE A 11 28.83 -24.86 26.46
N PHE A 12 27.52 -25.11 26.52
CA PHE A 12 26.62 -24.91 25.38
C PHE A 12 26.44 -23.41 25.15
N LEU A 13 27.16 -22.86 24.17
CA LEU A 13 26.84 -21.56 23.61
C LEU A 13 25.55 -21.73 22.79
N LEU A 14 24.43 -21.27 23.34
CA LEU A 14 23.17 -21.15 22.60
C LEU A 14 23.33 -19.99 21.60
N ALA A 15 23.75 -20.31 20.38
CA ALA A 15 23.73 -19.38 19.27
C ALA A 15 22.26 -19.01 19.00
N CYS A 16 21.86 -17.83 19.47
CA CYS A 16 20.60 -17.20 19.10
C CYS A 16 20.64 -17.01 17.56
N ALA A 17 19.88 -17.84 16.84
CA ALA A 17 19.65 -17.63 15.43
C ALA A 17 18.92 -16.29 15.30
N VAL A 18 19.66 -15.26 14.91
CA VAL A 18 19.08 -13.99 14.48
C VAL A 18 18.21 -14.34 13.29
N SER A 19 16.89 -14.35 13.48
CA SER A 19 15.95 -14.40 12.37
C SER A 19 16.31 -13.23 11.47
N ASN A 20 16.85 -13.52 10.28
CA ASN A 20 17.02 -12.52 9.24
C ASN A 20 15.66 -11.86 9.05
N GLY A 21 15.52 -10.63 9.53
CA GLY A 21 14.36 -9.81 9.26
C GLY A 21 14.19 -9.78 7.75
N PHE A 22 13.00 -10.10 7.27
CA PHE A 22 12.64 -9.88 5.88
C PHE A 22 12.95 -8.42 5.54
N ALA A 23 14.01 -8.18 4.76
CA ALA A 23 14.23 -6.88 4.17
C ALA A 23 12.99 -6.60 3.31
N GLN A 24 12.15 -5.66 3.76
CA GLN A 24 10.98 -5.30 2.99
C GLN A 24 11.46 -4.67 1.68
N THR A 25 11.24 -5.39 0.58
CA THR A 25 11.50 -4.90 -0.77
C THR A 25 10.64 -3.66 -0.98
N MET A 26 11.26 -2.50 -1.13
CA MET A 26 10.52 -1.26 -1.45
C MET A 26 10.28 -1.18 -2.95
N ALA A 27 9.10 -0.70 -3.35
CA ALA A 27 8.80 -0.48 -4.75
C ALA A 27 9.66 0.68 -5.29
N PRO A 28 10.22 0.58 -6.51
CA PRO A 28 10.89 1.70 -7.16
C PRO A 28 9.96 2.92 -7.26
N ASN A 29 10.48 4.09 -6.88
CA ASN A 29 9.76 5.35 -7.10
C ASN A 29 9.92 5.76 -8.57
N LEU A 30 8.82 5.69 -9.33
CA LEU A 30 8.80 6.01 -10.76
C LEU A 30 8.80 7.52 -11.06
N ARG A 31 8.55 8.39 -10.07
CA ARG A 31 8.55 9.85 -10.22
C ARG A 31 7.75 10.30 -11.45
N THR A 32 8.31 11.16 -12.31
CA THR A 32 7.61 11.64 -13.51
C THR A 32 7.36 10.55 -14.55
N ALA A 33 8.11 9.44 -14.51
CA ALA A 33 7.85 8.28 -15.37
C ALA A 33 6.56 7.52 -14.97
N ALA A 34 5.99 7.80 -13.79
CA ALA A 34 4.78 7.13 -13.32
C ALA A 34 3.56 7.34 -14.24
N SER A 35 3.45 8.50 -14.92
CA SER A 35 2.31 8.80 -15.79
C SER A 35 2.35 8.13 -17.16
N PHE A 36 3.53 7.66 -17.57
CA PHE A 36 3.74 7.07 -18.88
C PHE A 36 3.28 5.61 -18.92
N ALA A 37 2.43 5.30 -19.90
CA ALA A 37 2.19 3.95 -20.36
C ALA A 37 3.40 3.43 -21.15
N LEU A 38 4.00 4.28 -21.98
CA LEU A 38 5.19 3.94 -22.77
C LEU A 38 6.14 5.14 -22.82
N PHE A 39 7.43 4.92 -22.58
CA PHE A 39 8.43 5.97 -22.71
C PHE A 39 9.77 5.41 -23.18
N THR A 40 10.48 6.14 -24.04
CA THR A 40 11.88 5.83 -24.36
C THR A 40 12.79 7.02 -24.12
N VAL A 41 13.89 6.77 -23.41
CA VAL A 41 14.95 7.75 -23.16
C VAL A 41 15.68 8.10 -24.46
N ASN A 42 15.92 7.10 -25.31
CA ASN A 42 16.63 7.27 -26.58
C ASN A 42 16.14 6.25 -27.61
N GLY A 43 15.17 6.65 -28.43
CA GLY A 43 14.62 5.82 -29.49
C GLY A 43 13.36 6.43 -30.14
N ALA A 44 13.10 5.99 -31.36
CA ALA A 44 11.86 6.35 -32.05
C ALA A 44 10.66 5.57 -31.49
N PHE A 45 9.47 6.15 -31.62
CA PHE A 45 8.19 5.48 -31.48
C PHE A 45 7.60 5.21 -32.86
N THR A 46 7.26 3.95 -33.13
CA THR A 46 6.57 3.56 -34.37
C THR A 46 5.35 2.73 -34.04
N ASN A 47 4.19 3.19 -34.47
CA ASN A 47 2.95 2.42 -34.39
C ASN A 47 2.43 2.06 -35.78
N SER A 48 2.02 0.80 -35.93
CA SER A 48 1.24 0.31 -37.07
C SER A 48 -0.15 -0.11 -36.58
N GLY A 49 -1.21 0.20 -37.34
CA GLY A 49 -2.57 -0.19 -36.97
C GLY A 49 -3.15 0.54 -35.75
N ALA A 50 -4.37 0.14 -35.36
CA ALA A 50 -5.18 0.82 -34.36
C ALA A 50 -4.79 0.45 -32.92
N SER A 51 -3.66 0.96 -32.45
CA SER A 51 -3.28 0.83 -31.03
C SER A 51 -4.08 1.79 -30.14
N LEU A 52 -4.41 1.35 -28.93
CA LEU A 52 -5.06 2.15 -27.89
C LEU A 52 -4.16 2.24 -26.67
N ILE A 53 -3.70 3.44 -26.34
CA ILE A 53 -2.83 3.69 -25.19
C ILE A 53 -3.57 4.52 -24.15
N ASN A 54 -3.77 3.97 -22.95
CA ASN A 54 -4.37 4.67 -21.82
C ASN A 54 -3.27 5.08 -20.83
N GLY A 55 -2.78 6.30 -20.97
CA GLY A 55 -1.64 6.86 -20.25
C GLY A 55 -0.76 7.71 -21.17
N ASP A 56 0.19 8.43 -20.58
CA ASP A 56 1.10 9.27 -21.37
C ASP A 56 2.03 8.42 -22.23
N ILE A 57 2.43 8.94 -23.38
CA ILE A 57 3.55 8.38 -24.16
C ILE A 57 4.61 9.43 -24.43
N GLY A 58 5.85 9.02 -24.64
CA GLY A 58 6.86 9.99 -25.02
C GLY A 58 8.23 9.45 -25.34
N THR A 59 9.02 10.28 -26.00
CA THR A 59 10.41 10.03 -26.29
C THR A 59 11.24 11.26 -25.99
N ASN A 60 12.41 11.06 -25.39
CA ASN A 60 13.37 12.15 -25.18
C ASN A 60 14.33 12.35 -26.37
N VAL A 61 14.54 11.32 -27.19
CA VAL A 61 15.31 11.39 -28.44
C VAL A 61 14.67 10.48 -29.47
N GLY A 62 14.26 11.02 -30.62
CA GLY A 62 13.68 10.28 -31.73
C GLY A 62 12.27 10.74 -32.07
N ASP A 63 11.80 10.31 -33.24
CA ASP A 63 10.48 10.69 -33.74
C ASP A 63 9.37 9.82 -33.16
N LEU A 64 8.16 10.35 -33.14
CA LEU A 64 6.94 9.61 -32.80
C LEU A 64 6.03 9.54 -34.02
N THR A 65 5.76 8.33 -34.50
CA THR A 65 4.99 8.08 -35.72
C THR A 65 3.89 7.04 -35.50
N GLY A 66 2.82 7.11 -36.32
CA GLY A 66 1.70 6.16 -36.27
C GLY A 66 0.56 6.50 -35.31
N PHE A 67 0.48 7.75 -34.84
CA PHE A 67 -0.62 8.28 -34.02
C PHE A 67 -1.16 9.56 -34.71
N PRO A 68 -2.09 9.46 -35.67
CA PRO A 68 -2.97 8.31 -36.03
C PRO A 68 -2.33 7.21 -36.91
N PRO A 69 -2.94 5.99 -37.02
CA PRO A 69 -4.26 5.60 -36.50
C PRO A 69 -4.27 5.15 -35.03
N GLY A 70 -3.11 5.03 -34.39
CA GLY A 70 -3.07 4.82 -32.94
C GLY A 70 -3.73 5.98 -32.19
N ILE A 71 -4.31 5.68 -31.03
CA ILE A 71 -4.98 6.63 -30.14
C ILE A 71 -4.25 6.65 -28.80
N VAL A 72 -4.00 7.86 -28.30
CA VAL A 72 -3.43 8.09 -26.96
C VAL A 72 -4.47 8.80 -26.11
N ASN A 73 -4.97 8.11 -25.08
CA ASN A 73 -5.77 8.67 -23.99
C ASN A 73 -4.82 9.14 -22.88
N GLY A 74 -4.06 10.19 -23.18
CA GLY A 74 -3.00 10.73 -22.34
C GLY A 74 -2.26 11.86 -23.05
N SER A 75 -1.21 12.37 -22.41
CA SER A 75 -0.35 13.39 -23.00
C SER A 75 0.78 12.75 -23.81
N ILE A 76 1.14 13.39 -24.92
CA ILE A 76 2.33 13.04 -25.69
C ILE A 76 3.47 14.00 -25.30
N ARG A 77 4.61 13.45 -24.86
CA ARG A 77 5.81 14.23 -24.48
C ARG A 77 6.96 13.92 -25.41
N LEU A 78 7.43 14.90 -26.16
CA LEU A 78 8.47 14.73 -27.18
C LEU A 78 9.79 15.36 -26.76
N GLN A 79 10.83 15.06 -27.55
CA GLN A 79 12.18 15.58 -27.40
C GLN A 79 12.21 17.10 -27.23
N ALA A 80 13.21 17.59 -26.49
CA ALA A 80 13.39 19.00 -26.08
C ALA A 80 12.36 19.57 -25.09
N SER A 81 11.28 18.86 -24.74
CA SER A 81 10.42 19.27 -23.63
C SER A 81 11.08 19.00 -22.28
N SER A 82 10.88 19.90 -21.31
CA SER A 82 11.42 19.74 -19.94
C SER A 82 10.91 18.46 -19.26
N GLU A 83 9.72 18.02 -19.63
CA GLU A 83 9.05 16.85 -19.08
C GLU A 83 9.59 15.55 -19.69
N ALA A 84 9.89 15.52 -20.99
CA ALA A 84 10.57 14.36 -21.58
C ALA A 84 12.01 14.22 -21.04
N ILE A 85 12.72 15.33 -20.87
CA ILE A 85 14.07 15.32 -20.28
C ILE A 85 14.05 14.80 -18.84
N GLN A 86 13.08 15.27 -18.02
CA GLN A 86 12.94 14.79 -16.64
C GLN A 86 12.50 13.33 -16.58
N ALA A 87 11.54 12.91 -17.42
CA ALA A 87 11.10 11.53 -17.50
C ALA A 87 12.25 10.60 -17.89
N ALA A 88 13.12 11.03 -18.81
CA ALA A 88 14.30 10.27 -19.19
C ALA A 88 15.27 10.06 -18.01
N SER A 89 15.53 11.13 -17.25
CA SER A 89 16.35 11.04 -16.03
C SER A 89 15.74 10.13 -14.97
N ASP A 90 14.41 10.18 -14.80
CA ASP A 90 13.69 9.34 -13.84
C ASP A 90 13.68 7.86 -14.26
N VAL A 91 13.52 7.54 -15.56
CA VAL A 91 13.63 6.16 -16.07
C VAL A 91 15.03 5.58 -15.84
N ILE A 92 16.09 6.36 -16.09
CA ILE A 92 17.47 5.96 -15.79
C ILE A 92 17.66 5.72 -14.29
N ALA A 93 17.10 6.59 -13.44
CA ALA A 93 17.17 6.44 -11.99
C ALA A 93 16.46 5.16 -11.50
N VAL A 94 15.29 4.83 -12.07
CA VAL A 94 14.56 3.60 -11.77
C VAL A 94 15.40 2.37 -12.15
N ASN A 95 16.01 2.34 -13.33
CA ASN A 95 16.87 1.23 -13.72
C ASN A 95 18.12 1.09 -12.84
N THR A 96 18.72 2.22 -12.47
CA THR A 96 19.88 2.26 -11.57
C THR A 96 19.52 1.69 -10.20
N TYR A 97 18.35 2.07 -9.66
CA TYR A 97 17.81 1.51 -8.43
C TYR A 97 17.59 -0.01 -8.54
N LEU A 98 16.89 -0.47 -9.58
CA LEU A 98 16.64 -1.91 -9.81
C LEU A 98 17.93 -2.72 -9.96
N SER A 99 18.94 -2.16 -10.63
CA SER A 99 20.24 -2.78 -10.81
C SER A 99 20.99 -2.94 -9.49
N ALA A 100 20.91 -1.92 -8.61
CA ALA A 100 21.58 -1.90 -7.31
C ALA A 100 20.96 -2.85 -6.26
N ILE A 101 19.72 -3.30 -6.47
CA ILE A 101 19.08 -4.27 -5.57
C ILE A 101 19.81 -5.62 -5.67
N SER A 102 20.27 -6.12 -4.52
CA SER A 102 20.88 -7.44 -4.40
C SER A 102 19.93 -8.53 -4.90
N CYS A 103 20.47 -9.51 -5.62
CA CYS A 103 19.66 -10.62 -6.09
C CYS A 103 19.09 -11.45 -4.93
N GLY A 104 17.83 -11.85 -5.09
CA GLY A 104 17.17 -12.82 -4.24
C GLY A 104 17.24 -14.21 -4.87
N THR A 105 16.07 -14.79 -5.14
CA THR A 105 15.94 -16.15 -5.65
C THR A 105 16.34 -16.23 -7.13
N THR A 106 16.99 -17.32 -7.51
CA THR A 106 17.38 -17.56 -8.90
C THR A 106 16.17 -17.94 -9.75
N LEU A 107 16.20 -17.52 -11.01
CA LEU A 107 15.15 -17.71 -12.00
C LEU A 107 15.73 -18.44 -13.23
N SER A 108 14.97 -19.37 -13.80
CA SER A 108 15.33 -20.05 -15.04
C SER A 108 15.26 -19.13 -16.26
N ALA A 109 15.86 -19.56 -17.38
CA ALA A 109 15.79 -18.85 -18.66
C ALA A 109 14.37 -18.88 -19.27
N GLU A 110 13.69 -20.01 -19.19
CA GLU A 110 12.25 -20.12 -19.53
C GLU A 110 11.41 -19.79 -18.28
N LEU A 111 10.43 -18.91 -18.47
CA LEU A 111 9.54 -18.43 -17.41
C LEU A 111 8.20 -19.16 -17.38
N ALA A 112 7.81 -19.83 -18.46
CA ALA A 112 6.56 -20.56 -18.54
C ALA A 112 6.46 -21.66 -17.48
N GLY A 113 5.29 -21.75 -16.84
CA GLY A 113 5.00 -22.73 -15.79
C GLY A 113 5.49 -22.34 -14.40
N LEU A 114 6.27 -21.26 -14.27
CA LEU A 114 6.69 -20.78 -12.96
C LEU A 114 5.54 -20.08 -12.22
N THR A 115 5.49 -20.27 -10.91
CA THR A 115 4.69 -19.46 -9.99
C THR A 115 5.63 -18.75 -9.03
N LEU A 116 5.67 -17.43 -9.10
CA LEU A 116 6.50 -16.60 -8.25
C LEU A 116 5.67 -15.97 -7.14
N THR A 117 6.22 -15.97 -5.94
CA THR A 117 5.71 -15.19 -4.79
C THR A 117 6.39 -13.82 -4.73
N PRO A 118 5.86 -12.86 -3.94
CA PRO A 118 6.52 -11.56 -3.76
C PRO A 118 7.98 -11.72 -3.33
N GLY A 119 8.86 -10.89 -3.90
CA GLY A 119 10.29 -10.93 -3.67
C GLY A 119 11.13 -10.49 -4.86
N ILE A 120 12.45 -10.67 -4.73
CA ILE A 120 13.44 -10.37 -5.78
C ILE A 120 13.82 -11.68 -6.46
N TRP A 121 13.67 -11.73 -7.78
CA TRP A 121 13.95 -12.87 -8.65
C TRP A 121 14.99 -12.47 -9.69
N CYS A 122 15.99 -13.32 -9.91
CA CYS A 122 17.13 -12.98 -10.74
C CYS A 122 17.58 -14.12 -11.63
N GLN A 123 17.94 -13.79 -12.87
CA GLN A 123 18.70 -14.71 -13.70
C GLN A 123 20.21 -14.53 -13.47
N PRO A 124 20.94 -15.60 -13.12
CA PRO A 124 22.36 -15.52 -12.81
C PRO A 124 23.25 -15.32 -14.05
N THR A 125 22.75 -15.67 -15.25
CA THR A 125 23.52 -15.62 -16.50
C THR A 125 22.74 -14.88 -17.59
N ALA A 126 23.45 -14.36 -18.59
CA ALA A 126 22.86 -13.61 -19.71
C ALA A 126 22.19 -14.50 -20.78
N SER A 127 21.62 -15.63 -20.37
CA SER A 127 20.88 -16.52 -21.26
C SER A 127 19.60 -15.85 -21.75
N ALA A 128 19.26 -16.02 -23.03
CA ALA A 128 18.04 -15.44 -23.59
C ALA A 128 16.81 -15.89 -22.79
N THR A 129 16.02 -14.93 -22.34
CA THR A 129 14.84 -15.20 -21.51
C THR A 129 13.63 -15.38 -22.38
N THR A 130 12.91 -16.45 -22.12
CA THR A 130 11.72 -16.81 -22.89
C THR A 130 10.51 -16.96 -21.98
N LEU A 131 9.34 -16.64 -22.52
CA LEU A 131 8.05 -16.95 -21.91
C LEU A 131 7.16 -17.58 -22.98
N ASN A 132 7.09 -18.91 -23.00
CA ASN A 132 6.28 -19.68 -23.95
C ASN A 132 5.10 -20.37 -23.25
N GLY A 133 4.12 -19.59 -22.82
CA GLY A 133 3.03 -20.03 -21.96
C GLY A 133 2.69 -18.99 -20.91
N SER A 134 2.38 -19.43 -19.69
CA SER A 134 2.01 -18.55 -18.58
C SER A 134 3.09 -18.47 -17.50
N LEU A 135 3.40 -17.25 -17.05
CA LEU A 135 4.10 -16.96 -15.80
C LEU A 135 3.06 -16.49 -14.77
N THR A 136 2.98 -17.16 -13.63
CA THR A 136 2.05 -16.78 -12.55
C THR A 136 2.77 -15.99 -11.47
N LEU A 137 2.23 -14.84 -11.08
CA LEU A 137 2.62 -14.09 -9.88
C LEU A 137 1.47 -14.22 -8.87
N SER A 138 1.73 -14.86 -7.73
CA SER A 138 0.73 -15.17 -6.70
C SER A 138 1.10 -14.54 -5.38
N GLY A 139 0.16 -13.81 -4.77
CA GLY A 139 0.31 -13.18 -3.46
C GLY A 139 0.39 -11.65 -3.49
N SER A 140 -0.16 -11.00 -2.48
CA SER A 140 -0.01 -9.55 -2.31
C SER A 140 1.43 -9.20 -1.90
N GLY A 141 2.09 -8.36 -2.69
CA GLY A 141 3.42 -7.84 -2.37
C GLY A 141 4.13 -7.28 -3.60
N ILE A 142 5.43 -7.02 -3.46
CA ILE A 142 6.28 -6.45 -4.50
C ILE A 142 7.07 -7.56 -5.20
N TYR A 143 7.11 -7.50 -6.53
CA TYR A 143 7.88 -8.40 -7.38
C TYR A 143 8.93 -7.61 -8.12
N ILE A 144 10.19 -7.98 -7.95
CA ILE A 144 11.31 -7.41 -8.69
C ILE A 144 11.98 -8.53 -9.46
N ILE A 145 11.79 -8.56 -10.78
CA ILE A 145 12.27 -9.62 -11.66
C ILE A 145 13.38 -9.06 -12.54
N LYS A 146 14.61 -9.48 -12.28
CA LYS A 146 15.83 -9.02 -12.95
C LYS A 146 16.27 -10.06 -13.98
N LEU A 147 16.12 -9.71 -15.25
CA LEU A 147 16.49 -10.54 -16.39
C LEU A 147 17.81 -10.03 -16.96
N ASN A 148 18.82 -10.90 -17.03
CA ASN A 148 20.17 -10.50 -17.44
C ASN A 148 20.40 -10.57 -18.96
N SER A 149 19.32 -10.68 -19.74
CA SER A 149 19.32 -10.76 -21.20
C SER A 149 18.00 -10.19 -21.75
N ALA A 150 17.82 -10.29 -23.07
CA ALA A 150 16.55 -9.98 -23.72
C ALA A 150 15.41 -10.89 -23.24
N LEU A 151 14.19 -10.35 -23.21
CA LEU A 151 12.95 -11.09 -22.94
C LEU A 151 12.16 -11.25 -24.24
N THR A 152 11.87 -12.49 -24.63
CA THR A 152 10.99 -12.80 -25.76
C THR A 152 9.81 -13.64 -25.29
N THR A 153 8.58 -13.21 -25.59
CA THR A 153 7.40 -14.03 -25.31
C THR A 153 6.90 -14.71 -26.58
N GLY A 154 6.46 -15.96 -26.45
CA GLY A 154 5.75 -16.68 -27.50
C GLY A 154 4.37 -16.08 -27.80
N THR A 155 3.73 -16.59 -28.85
CA THR A 155 2.36 -16.23 -29.21
C THR A 155 1.40 -16.58 -28.07
N ALA A 156 0.48 -15.66 -27.76
CA ALA A 156 -0.54 -15.82 -26.71
C ALA A 156 0.01 -16.14 -25.30
N SER A 157 1.30 -15.89 -25.06
CA SER A 157 1.89 -16.00 -23.73
C SER A 157 1.31 -14.98 -22.76
N SER A 158 1.29 -15.29 -21.46
CA SER A 158 0.65 -14.44 -20.46
C SER A 158 1.45 -14.34 -19.16
N ILE A 159 1.37 -13.17 -18.53
CA ILE A 159 1.71 -12.98 -17.12
C ILE A 159 0.38 -12.88 -16.38
N VAL A 160 0.16 -13.79 -15.43
CA VAL A 160 -1.10 -13.93 -14.70
C VAL A 160 -0.87 -13.49 -13.25
N LEU A 161 -1.71 -12.58 -12.77
CA LEU A 161 -1.70 -12.14 -11.37
C LEU A 161 -2.81 -12.86 -10.61
N THR A 162 -2.47 -13.43 -9.45
CA THR A 162 -3.38 -14.22 -8.61
C THR A 162 -3.19 -13.87 -7.14
N ASP A 163 -4.15 -14.24 -6.30
CA ASP A 163 -4.06 -14.16 -4.84
C ASP A 163 -3.65 -12.77 -4.30
N GLY A 164 -4.18 -11.71 -4.92
CA GLY A 164 -3.93 -10.32 -4.51
C GLY A 164 -2.68 -9.67 -5.13
N ALA A 165 -1.98 -10.34 -6.04
CA ALA A 165 -0.92 -9.71 -6.82
C ALA A 165 -1.48 -8.56 -7.68
N SER A 166 -0.74 -7.45 -7.75
CA SER A 166 -1.15 -6.23 -8.45
C SER A 166 -0.06 -5.75 -9.40
N ALA A 167 -0.43 -5.41 -10.64
CA ALA A 167 0.50 -4.93 -11.66
C ALA A 167 1.23 -3.64 -11.23
N ASN A 168 0.69 -2.86 -10.29
CA ASN A 168 1.37 -1.69 -9.72
C ASN A 168 2.61 -2.05 -8.91
N ASN A 169 2.71 -3.28 -8.42
CA ASN A 169 3.80 -3.76 -7.59
C ASN A 169 4.72 -4.75 -8.31
N VAL A 170 4.59 -4.90 -9.63
CA VAL A 170 5.39 -5.82 -10.45
C VAL A 170 6.37 -5.03 -11.31
N PHE A 171 7.66 -5.31 -11.17
CA PHE A 171 8.75 -4.62 -11.86
C PHE A 171 9.66 -5.64 -12.55
N PHE A 172 9.80 -5.51 -13.86
CA PHE A 172 10.77 -6.25 -14.66
C PHE A 172 11.91 -5.33 -15.05
N GLN A 173 13.14 -5.67 -14.66
CA GLN A 173 14.36 -5.05 -15.19
C GLN A 173 14.94 -6.00 -16.23
N VAL A 174 15.06 -5.54 -17.47
CA VAL A 174 15.49 -6.37 -18.61
C VAL A 174 16.77 -5.80 -19.18
N ASN A 175 17.88 -6.53 -19.02
CA ASN A 175 19.18 -6.17 -19.56
C ASN A 175 19.28 -6.55 -21.05
N GLY A 176 18.37 -6.02 -21.86
CA GLY A 176 18.25 -6.30 -23.28
C GLY A 176 16.94 -5.78 -23.86
N ALA A 177 16.63 -6.19 -25.09
CA ALA A 177 15.36 -5.87 -25.73
C ALA A 177 14.21 -6.71 -25.15
N ILE A 178 12.99 -6.19 -25.27
CA ILE A 178 11.75 -6.90 -24.98
C ILE A 178 11.01 -7.10 -26.29
N VAL A 179 10.62 -8.34 -26.59
CA VAL A 179 9.77 -8.69 -27.73
C VAL A 179 8.57 -9.46 -27.21
N ALA A 180 7.41 -8.81 -27.18
CA ALA A 180 6.15 -9.45 -26.83
C ALA A 180 5.59 -10.12 -28.10
N GLY A 181 5.40 -11.44 -28.07
CA GLY A 181 4.80 -12.22 -29.15
C GLY A 181 3.35 -11.79 -29.44
N THR A 182 2.84 -12.17 -30.61
CA THR A 182 1.48 -11.82 -31.04
C THR A 182 0.44 -12.25 -30.01
N SER A 183 -0.51 -11.37 -29.70
CA SER A 183 -1.58 -11.61 -28.72
C SER A 183 -1.11 -11.98 -27.31
N SER A 184 0.15 -11.72 -26.95
CA SER A 184 0.62 -11.94 -25.58
C SER A 184 0.07 -10.87 -24.62
N SER A 185 -0.11 -11.24 -23.34
CA SER A 185 -0.65 -10.35 -22.31
C SER A 185 0.36 -10.17 -21.17
N LEU A 186 0.97 -9.00 -21.10
CA LEU A 186 1.96 -8.64 -20.09
C LEU A 186 1.34 -7.82 -18.95
N GLN A 187 1.88 -7.98 -17.74
CA GLN A 187 1.46 -7.22 -16.56
C GLN A 187 2.67 -6.71 -15.77
N GLY A 188 2.65 -5.43 -15.41
CA GLY A 188 3.70 -4.79 -14.62
C GLY A 188 4.43 -3.65 -15.31
N THR A 189 5.43 -3.11 -14.64
CA THR A 189 6.34 -2.07 -15.15
C THR A 189 7.61 -2.74 -15.70
N PHE A 190 7.82 -2.64 -17.00
CA PHE A 190 9.00 -3.16 -17.69
C PHE A 190 9.99 -2.02 -17.94
N VAL A 191 11.22 -2.20 -17.47
CA VAL A 191 12.34 -1.29 -17.68
C VAL A 191 13.40 -2.02 -18.50
N ALA A 192 13.56 -1.63 -19.77
CA ALA A 192 14.43 -2.30 -20.73
C ALA A 192 15.70 -1.47 -21.01
N ASN A 193 16.86 -2.10 -20.97
CA ASN A 193 18.12 -1.56 -21.50
C ASN A 193 18.17 -1.63 -23.05
N GLY A 194 17.10 -2.09 -23.70
CA GLY A 194 16.97 -2.24 -25.14
C GLY A 194 15.61 -1.74 -25.67
N ALA A 195 15.36 -2.00 -26.95
CA ALA A 195 14.10 -1.72 -27.60
C ALA A 195 12.93 -2.52 -26.98
N ILE A 196 11.71 -1.99 -27.08
CA ILE A 196 10.48 -2.69 -26.69
C ILE A 196 9.61 -2.84 -27.92
N THR A 197 9.35 -4.08 -28.32
CA THR A 197 8.47 -4.42 -29.45
C THR A 197 7.26 -5.16 -28.93
N LEU A 198 6.07 -4.60 -29.14
CA LEU A 198 4.80 -5.29 -28.93
C LEU A 198 4.27 -5.74 -30.30
N ASN A 199 4.39 -7.03 -30.62
CA ASN A 199 3.85 -7.57 -31.87
C ASN A 199 2.31 -7.50 -31.89
N THR A 200 1.73 -7.82 -33.05
CA THR A 200 0.31 -7.66 -33.33
C THR A 200 -0.60 -8.14 -32.20
N GLY A 201 -1.42 -7.22 -31.69
CA GLY A 201 -2.44 -7.53 -30.69
C GLY A 201 -1.91 -7.88 -29.29
N ALA A 202 -0.61 -7.79 -29.04
CA ALA A 202 -0.09 -7.91 -27.67
C ALA A 202 -0.65 -6.79 -26.78
N SER A 203 -0.88 -7.06 -25.50
CA SER A 203 -1.39 -6.11 -24.52
C SER A 203 -0.46 -5.98 -23.33
N LEU A 204 -0.45 -4.79 -22.73
CA LEU A 204 0.31 -4.51 -21.52
C LEU A 204 -0.55 -3.75 -20.51
N MET A 205 -0.83 -4.37 -19.37
CA MET A 205 -1.38 -3.69 -18.21
C MET A 205 -0.23 -3.25 -17.31
N GLY A 206 0.24 -2.01 -17.51
CA GLY A 206 1.37 -1.42 -16.82
C GLY A 206 2.16 -0.46 -17.70
N ARG A 207 3.49 -0.57 -17.69
CA ARG A 207 4.38 0.40 -18.35
C ARG A 207 5.48 -0.27 -19.13
N GLY A 208 5.81 0.27 -20.30
CA GLY A 208 7.00 -0.07 -21.07
C GLY A 208 7.97 1.11 -21.12
N LEU A 209 9.07 1.03 -20.37
CA LEU A 209 10.07 2.08 -20.23
C LEU A 209 11.40 1.60 -20.83
N SER A 210 11.83 2.21 -21.93
CA SER A 210 13.12 1.89 -22.57
C SER A 210 14.18 2.93 -22.24
N ILE A 211 15.39 2.49 -21.92
CA ILE A 211 16.56 3.36 -21.71
C ILE A 211 17.29 3.63 -23.01
N ALA A 212 17.30 2.66 -23.92
CA ALA A 212 17.94 2.77 -25.21
C ALA A 212 17.25 1.82 -26.18
N GLY A 213 16.64 2.36 -27.24
CA GLY A 213 15.96 1.59 -28.26
C GLY A 213 14.56 2.12 -28.58
N ALA A 214 14.11 1.76 -29.77
CA ALA A 214 12.79 2.12 -30.25
C ALA A 214 11.69 1.42 -29.46
N ILE A 215 10.51 2.04 -29.44
CA ILE A 215 9.26 1.39 -29.02
C ILE A 215 8.40 1.17 -30.26
N VAL A 216 8.10 -0.10 -30.55
CA VAL A 216 7.38 -0.53 -31.75
C VAL A 216 6.07 -1.20 -31.36
N LEU A 217 4.97 -0.76 -31.99
CA LEU A 217 3.61 -1.22 -31.73
C LEU A 217 2.93 -1.66 -33.03
N ASN A 218 2.05 -2.65 -32.93
CA ASN A 218 1.14 -3.09 -33.97
C ASN A 218 -0.24 -3.44 -33.39
N GLY A 219 -1.21 -2.53 -33.43
CA GLY A 219 -2.59 -2.76 -32.97
C GLY A 219 -2.69 -3.24 -31.51
N ASN A 220 -1.93 -2.61 -30.60
CA ASN A 220 -1.81 -3.03 -29.20
C ASN A 220 -2.76 -2.26 -28.27
N THR A 221 -3.08 -2.84 -27.11
CA THR A 221 -3.68 -2.09 -25.99
C THR A 221 -2.69 -2.00 -24.85
N VAL A 222 -2.34 -0.77 -24.44
CA VAL A 222 -1.47 -0.53 -23.27
C VAL A 222 -2.21 0.36 -22.29
N THR A 223 -2.36 -0.12 -21.06
CA THR A 223 -3.06 0.62 -20.00
C THR A 223 -2.14 0.80 -18.81
N ASN A 224 -1.79 2.06 -18.53
CA ASN A 224 -1.01 2.41 -17.34
C ASN A 224 -1.84 2.17 -16.08
N VAL A 225 -1.30 1.38 -15.15
CA VAL A 225 -1.96 1.05 -13.86
C VAL A 225 -1.79 2.11 -12.79
N ALA A 226 -0.95 3.13 -13.02
CA ALA A 226 -1.09 4.40 -12.32
C ALA A 226 -1.17 5.54 -13.34
N ALA A 227 -2.39 5.97 -13.68
CA ALA A 227 -2.59 7.39 -13.90
C ALA A 227 -1.95 8.11 -12.70
N PRO A 228 -1.09 9.13 -12.90
CA PRO A 228 -0.47 9.81 -11.78
C PRO A 228 -1.62 10.26 -10.87
N LEU A 229 -1.55 9.89 -9.60
CA LEU A 229 -2.40 10.57 -8.65
C LEU A 229 -2.04 12.06 -8.79
N PRO A 230 -3.02 12.95 -8.97
CA PRO A 230 -2.77 14.37 -9.19
C PRO A 230 -1.88 14.98 -8.11
N VAL A 231 -1.86 14.36 -6.92
CA VAL A 231 -1.02 14.71 -5.79
C VAL A 231 -0.23 13.48 -5.29
N SER A 232 1.07 13.68 -5.02
CA SER A 232 1.93 12.73 -4.29
C SER A 232 2.04 13.11 -2.81
N LEU A 233 1.57 12.25 -1.91
CA LEU A 233 1.72 12.44 -0.46
C LEU A 233 3.10 12.00 0.02
N VAL A 234 3.72 12.84 0.86
CA VAL A 234 4.94 12.54 1.63
C VAL A 234 4.57 11.99 3.00
N SER A 235 3.56 12.59 3.64
CA SER A 235 3.13 12.22 4.99
C SER A 235 1.66 12.56 5.21
N PHE A 236 1.01 11.82 6.11
CA PHE A 236 -0.32 12.10 6.64
C PHE A 236 -0.37 11.63 8.09
N PHE A 237 -0.62 12.55 9.01
CA PHE A 237 -0.58 12.32 10.44
C PHE A 237 -1.85 12.85 11.11
N ALA A 238 -2.26 12.15 12.17
CA ALA A 238 -3.30 12.57 13.09
C ALA A 238 -2.76 12.41 14.51
N LYS A 239 -2.87 13.45 15.31
CA LYS A 239 -2.38 13.49 16.69
C LYS A 239 -3.52 13.94 17.61
N ALA A 240 -3.81 13.15 18.65
CA ALA A 240 -4.79 13.53 19.65
C ALA A 240 -4.21 14.58 20.60
N GLU A 241 -4.98 15.64 20.83
CA GLU A 241 -4.70 16.66 21.84
C GLU A 241 -5.70 16.48 22.99
N THR A 242 -5.24 15.84 24.06
CA THR A 242 -6.11 15.42 25.17
C THR A 242 -6.64 16.60 25.98
N ALA A 243 -5.87 17.68 26.11
CA ALA A 243 -6.27 18.87 26.87
C ALA A 243 -7.50 19.58 26.27
N THR A 244 -7.66 19.52 24.96
CA THR A 244 -8.74 20.16 24.20
C THR A 244 -9.76 19.16 23.66
N ASN A 245 -9.51 17.86 23.82
CA ASN A 245 -10.31 16.78 23.25
C ASN A 245 -10.47 16.92 21.72
N THR A 246 -9.38 17.30 21.03
CA THR A 246 -9.33 17.51 19.58
C THR A 246 -8.33 16.57 18.91
N VAL A 247 -8.37 16.48 17.58
CA VAL A 247 -7.35 15.79 16.78
C VAL A 247 -6.74 16.76 15.78
N ASP A 248 -5.43 16.95 15.87
CA ASP A 248 -4.64 17.71 14.92
C ASP A 248 -4.24 16.82 13.75
N ILE A 249 -4.61 17.22 12.55
CA ILE A 249 -4.41 16.50 11.31
C ILE A 249 -3.46 17.30 10.44
N SER A 250 -2.41 16.67 9.92
CA SER A 250 -1.44 17.32 9.05
C SER A 250 -0.97 16.40 7.95
N TRP A 251 -0.69 16.96 6.77
CA TRP A 251 -0.12 16.22 5.66
C TRP A 251 0.82 17.09 4.84
N THR A 252 1.76 16.41 4.18
CA THR A 252 2.71 17.04 3.27
C THR A 252 2.61 16.41 1.89
N THR A 253 2.60 17.23 0.84
CA THR A 253 2.66 16.79 -0.56
C THR A 253 4.02 17.14 -1.14
N SER A 254 4.56 16.30 -2.04
CA SER A 254 5.81 16.58 -2.78
C SER A 254 5.58 17.03 -4.21
N PHE A 255 4.39 16.76 -4.74
CA PHE A 255 3.98 17.09 -6.08
C PHE A 255 2.46 17.25 -6.13
N GLU A 256 1.99 18.28 -6.83
CA GLU A 256 0.58 18.60 -7.05
C GLU A 256 0.40 19.01 -8.52
N THR A 257 -0.68 18.58 -9.16
CA THR A 257 -1.09 19.00 -10.51
C THR A 257 -2.60 19.14 -10.55
N ASN A 258 -3.09 20.30 -10.99
CA ASN A 258 -4.52 20.63 -11.04
C ASN A 258 -5.27 20.36 -9.71
N ASN A 259 -4.60 20.47 -8.57
CA ASN A 259 -5.19 20.28 -7.26
C ASN A 259 -6.16 21.42 -6.92
N ARG A 260 -7.35 21.07 -6.45
CA ARG A 260 -8.34 22.00 -5.86
C ARG A 260 -8.37 21.92 -4.32
N GLY A 261 -7.65 20.97 -3.74
CA GLY A 261 -7.57 20.79 -2.30
C GLY A 261 -8.03 19.43 -1.83
N PHE A 262 -8.22 19.34 -0.51
CA PHE A 262 -8.39 18.09 0.21
C PHE A 262 -9.58 18.16 1.14
N VAL A 263 -10.36 17.09 1.15
CA VAL A 263 -11.40 16.84 2.14
C VAL A 263 -10.85 15.83 3.14
N VAL A 264 -10.87 16.18 4.42
CA VAL A 264 -10.60 15.25 5.51
C VAL A 264 -11.89 14.55 5.89
N GLU A 265 -11.88 13.23 5.88
CA GLU A 265 -13.03 12.41 6.28
C GLU A 265 -12.65 11.53 7.47
N ARG A 266 -13.61 11.34 8.39
CA ARG A 266 -13.46 10.52 9.60
C ARG A 266 -14.43 9.34 9.58
N SER A 267 -14.04 8.21 10.14
CA SER A 267 -14.86 7.01 10.28
C SER A 267 -14.65 6.32 11.63
N LYS A 268 -15.66 5.55 12.06
CA LYS A 268 -15.59 4.60 13.18
C LYS A 268 -15.27 3.18 12.77
N ASP A 269 -15.67 2.79 11.56
CA ASP A 269 -15.76 1.40 11.11
C ASP A 269 -14.93 1.13 9.84
N LEU A 270 -14.22 2.14 9.31
CA LEU A 270 -13.54 2.13 8.01
C LEU A 270 -14.45 1.89 6.80
N VAL A 271 -15.78 1.96 6.98
CA VAL A 271 -16.78 1.77 5.94
C VAL A 271 -17.52 3.08 5.69
N THR A 272 -18.11 3.65 6.74
CA THR A 272 -18.86 4.89 6.70
C THR A 272 -17.96 6.07 7.06
N PHE A 273 -17.80 7.01 6.14
CA PHE A 273 -16.96 8.19 6.32
C PHE A 273 -17.78 9.47 6.32
N THR A 274 -17.56 10.32 7.32
CA THR A 274 -18.18 11.65 7.47
C THR A 274 -17.15 12.75 7.24
N LYS A 275 -17.52 13.81 6.52
CA LYS A 275 -16.64 14.97 6.28
C LYS A 275 -16.35 15.69 7.61
N VAL A 276 -15.07 15.90 7.89
CA VAL A 276 -14.58 16.73 9.01
C VAL A 276 -14.42 18.17 8.55
N GLY A 277 -13.77 18.36 7.40
CA GLY A 277 -13.59 19.67 6.80
C GLY A 277 -12.86 19.59 5.47
N GLU A 278 -12.58 20.75 4.89
CA GLU A 278 -11.95 20.88 3.58
C GLU A 278 -10.91 21.99 3.62
N VAL A 279 -9.76 21.73 3.00
CA VAL A 279 -8.64 22.66 2.90
C VAL A 279 -8.35 22.84 1.43
N GLY A 280 -8.49 24.07 0.94
CA GLY A 280 -8.15 24.44 -0.44
C GLY A 280 -6.66 24.23 -0.73
N GLU A 281 -6.32 24.22 -2.01
CA GLU A 281 -4.93 24.13 -2.45
C GLU A 281 -4.10 25.33 -1.97
N ILE A 282 -2.84 25.08 -1.60
CA ILE A 282 -1.84 26.16 -1.48
C ILE A 282 -1.32 26.54 -2.87
N ALA A 283 -1.23 25.56 -3.77
CA ALA A 283 -0.94 25.75 -5.18
C ALA A 283 -1.67 24.68 -6.00
N ALA A 284 -2.30 25.08 -7.12
CA ALA A 284 -2.96 24.13 -7.99
C ALA A 284 -1.97 23.15 -8.64
N THR A 285 -0.77 23.63 -9.00
CA THR A 285 0.30 22.80 -9.55
C THR A 285 1.63 23.19 -8.89
N SER A 286 2.34 22.22 -8.31
CA SER A 286 3.58 22.44 -7.57
C SER A 286 4.50 21.21 -7.63
N LYS A 287 5.80 21.44 -7.68
CA LYS A 287 6.86 20.42 -7.46
C LYS A 287 7.60 20.63 -6.13
N ALA A 288 7.19 21.62 -5.34
CA ALA A 288 7.74 21.93 -4.03
C ALA A 288 6.85 21.37 -2.92
N LEU A 289 7.45 21.09 -1.75
CA LEU A 289 6.71 20.59 -0.59
C LEU A 289 5.62 21.57 -0.16
N LYS A 290 4.40 21.07 0.03
CA LYS A 290 3.29 21.84 0.63
C LYS A 290 2.80 21.16 1.88
N ASN A 291 2.58 21.95 2.92
CA ASN A 291 2.13 21.48 4.23
C ASN A 291 0.73 22.00 4.49
N TYR A 292 -0.15 21.10 4.88
CA TYR A 292 -1.55 21.38 5.17
C TYR A 292 -1.89 20.91 6.56
N THR A 293 -2.83 21.60 7.21
CA THR A 293 -3.31 21.26 8.54
C THR A 293 -4.82 21.42 8.64
N LEU A 294 -5.44 20.61 9.50
CA LEU A 294 -6.84 20.70 9.87
C LEU A 294 -7.00 20.20 11.29
N VAL A 295 -7.89 20.81 12.07
CA VAL A 295 -8.22 20.34 13.43
C VAL A 295 -9.63 19.78 13.41
N ASP A 296 -9.78 18.54 13.87
CA ASP A 296 -11.08 17.96 14.19
C ASP A 296 -11.46 18.37 15.62
N LEU A 297 -12.53 19.17 15.73
CA LEU A 297 -13.05 19.68 16.99
C LEU A 297 -14.05 18.72 17.67
N THR A 298 -14.53 17.71 16.96
CA THR A 298 -15.52 16.75 17.48
C THR A 298 -15.12 15.30 17.23
N PRO A 299 -13.85 14.92 17.46
CA PRO A 299 -13.38 13.57 17.21
C PRO A 299 -14.18 12.57 18.06
N TYR A 300 -14.26 11.33 17.60
CA TYR A 300 -14.87 10.33 18.43
C TYR A 300 -13.95 9.95 19.59
N THR A 301 -14.53 9.76 20.77
CA THR A 301 -13.85 9.08 21.87
C THR A 301 -13.42 7.68 21.41
N GLY A 302 -12.24 7.25 21.84
CA GLY A 302 -11.62 6.01 21.41
C GLY A 302 -10.94 6.12 20.05
N THR A 303 -11.01 5.08 19.22
CA THR A 303 -10.37 5.09 17.91
C THR A 303 -11.21 5.90 16.93
N SER A 304 -10.53 6.79 16.20
CA SER A 304 -11.05 7.48 15.03
C SER A 304 -10.12 7.17 13.85
N TYR A 305 -10.70 6.85 12.70
CA TYR A 305 -9.97 6.67 11.45
C TYR A 305 -10.14 7.92 10.59
N TYR A 306 -9.04 8.45 10.06
CA TYR A 306 -9.04 9.61 9.18
C TYR A 306 -8.47 9.24 7.82
N ARG A 307 -9.04 9.79 6.75
CA ARG A 307 -8.49 9.69 5.40
C ARG A 307 -8.54 11.04 4.68
N LEU A 308 -7.69 11.18 3.67
CA LEU A 308 -7.72 12.31 2.75
C LEU A 308 -8.44 11.92 1.47
N LYS A 309 -9.33 12.80 1.01
CA LYS A 309 -9.90 12.80 -0.33
C LYS A 309 -9.47 14.07 -1.05
N GLN A 310 -8.55 13.93 -1.99
CA GLN A 310 -8.10 15.01 -2.85
C GLN A 310 -9.09 15.23 -3.98
N THR A 311 -9.31 16.49 -4.36
CA THR A 311 -10.14 16.84 -5.52
C THR A 311 -9.35 17.71 -6.49
N ASP A 312 -9.49 17.44 -7.77
CA ASP A 312 -8.90 18.22 -8.86
C ASP A 312 -9.78 19.39 -9.28
N LEU A 313 -9.19 20.35 -10.01
CA LEU A 313 -9.90 21.47 -10.65
C LEU A 313 -10.96 21.00 -11.65
N ASN A 314 -10.76 19.82 -12.25
CA ASN A 314 -11.75 19.19 -13.15
C ASN A 314 -12.83 18.38 -12.40
N GLY A 315 -12.78 18.34 -11.06
CA GLY A 315 -13.74 17.62 -10.21
C GLY A 315 -13.43 16.14 -9.97
N ARG A 316 -12.36 15.57 -10.54
CA ARG A 316 -11.93 14.21 -10.24
C ARG A 316 -11.45 14.10 -8.80
N THR A 317 -11.75 12.99 -8.14
CA THR A 317 -11.36 12.75 -6.73
C THR A 317 -10.44 11.55 -6.58
N THR A 318 -9.48 11.65 -5.66
CA THR A 318 -8.54 10.59 -5.26
C THR A 318 -8.65 10.37 -3.75
N ILE A 319 -8.73 9.12 -3.30
CA ILE A 319 -8.78 8.76 -1.88
C ILE A 319 -7.45 8.10 -1.47
N TYR A 320 -6.89 8.54 -0.35
CA TYR A 320 -5.67 7.97 0.24
C TYR A 320 -5.98 6.99 1.38
N PRO A 321 -5.04 6.09 1.72
CA PRO A 321 -5.18 5.18 2.86
C PRO A 321 -5.51 5.92 4.16
N ALA A 322 -6.35 5.31 4.99
CA ALA A 322 -6.73 5.87 6.28
C ALA A 322 -5.65 5.62 7.35
N ILE A 323 -5.55 6.54 8.31
CA ILE A 323 -4.74 6.42 9.52
C ILE A 323 -5.66 6.39 10.74
N SER A 324 -5.23 5.76 11.83
CA SER A 324 -5.97 5.74 13.09
C SER A 324 -5.31 6.65 14.12
N VAL A 325 -6.14 7.27 14.96
CA VAL A 325 -5.71 7.96 16.17
C VAL A 325 -6.65 7.58 17.31
N VAL A 326 -6.09 7.51 18.51
CA VAL A 326 -6.83 7.15 19.71
C VAL A 326 -6.93 8.37 20.61
N LEU A 327 -8.16 8.81 20.87
CA LEU A 327 -8.48 9.81 21.87
C LEU A 327 -8.97 9.12 23.13
N ARG A 328 -8.15 9.15 24.18
CA ARG A 328 -8.45 8.48 25.44
C ARG A 328 -9.36 9.35 26.30
N ALA A 329 -10.31 8.73 26.98
CA ALA A 329 -11.10 9.39 28.00
C ALA A 329 -10.22 9.77 29.21
N ASP A 330 -10.47 10.95 29.80
CA ASP A 330 -9.68 11.51 30.91
C ASP A 330 -9.63 10.63 32.17
N SER A 331 -10.57 9.68 32.32
CA SER A 331 -10.52 8.64 33.35
C SER A 331 -11.44 7.47 33.02
N TYR A 332 -10.95 6.26 33.25
CA TYR A 332 -11.79 5.07 33.32
C TYR A 332 -12.36 4.94 34.72
N SER A 333 -13.69 4.84 34.85
CA SER A 333 -14.36 4.80 36.15
C SER A 333 -15.56 3.86 36.13
N VAL A 334 -15.88 3.33 37.31
CA VAL A 334 -17.12 2.56 37.55
C VAL A 334 -17.96 3.31 38.56
N TYR A 335 -19.22 3.56 38.24
CA TYR A 335 -20.16 4.29 39.08
C TYR A 335 -21.58 3.71 39.00
N PRO A 336 -22.32 3.59 40.11
CA PRO A 336 -21.87 3.84 41.46
C PRO A 336 -21.01 2.68 41.98
N ASN A 337 -20.06 3.01 42.85
CA ASN A 337 -19.36 2.04 43.68
C ASN A 337 -19.40 2.60 45.11
N PRO A 338 -20.26 2.09 46.00
CA PRO A 338 -20.95 0.79 45.95
C PRO A 338 -22.16 0.71 44.99
N ILE A 339 -22.44 -0.50 44.48
CA ILE A 339 -23.59 -0.83 43.62
C ILE A 339 -24.84 -1.06 44.49
N ASN A 340 -25.98 -0.56 44.04
CA ASN A 340 -27.28 -0.73 44.68
C ASN A 340 -27.88 -2.14 44.43
N ASP A 341 -28.93 -2.50 45.18
CA ASP A 341 -29.60 -3.82 45.10
C ASP A 341 -30.14 -4.18 43.71
N ASP A 342 -30.31 -3.20 42.82
CA ASP A 342 -30.77 -3.38 41.45
C ASP A 342 -29.67 -3.87 40.49
N GLY A 343 -28.42 -3.95 40.97
CA GLY A 343 -27.28 -4.49 40.25
C GLY A 343 -26.83 -3.65 39.05
N GLN A 344 -27.26 -2.38 38.97
CA GLN A 344 -26.94 -1.48 37.86
C GLN A 344 -25.72 -0.62 38.15
N PHE A 345 -24.81 -0.53 37.17
CA PHE A 345 -23.66 0.36 37.22
C PHE A 345 -23.18 0.73 35.82
N SER A 346 -22.50 1.87 35.74
CA SER A 346 -21.92 2.47 34.54
C SER A 346 -20.41 2.33 34.56
N LEU A 347 -19.83 1.97 33.42
CA LEU A 347 -18.39 1.87 33.20
C LEU A 347 -17.97 2.83 32.08
N ARG A 348 -17.10 3.80 32.39
CA ARG A 348 -16.54 4.74 31.40
C ARG A 348 -15.36 4.11 30.67
N LEU A 349 -15.43 4.04 29.34
CA LEU A 349 -14.47 3.39 28.45
C LEU A 349 -14.16 4.25 27.22
N ASP A 350 -13.08 3.90 26.52
CA ASP A 350 -12.75 4.51 25.23
C ASP A 350 -13.65 3.93 24.11
N GLU A 351 -13.87 2.62 24.14
CA GLU A 351 -14.64 1.83 23.15
C GLU A 351 -15.60 0.84 23.84
N PRO A 352 -16.66 1.35 24.49
CA PRO A 352 -17.61 0.52 25.25
C PRO A 352 -18.30 -0.59 24.42
N GLU A 353 -18.48 -0.35 23.12
CA GLU A 353 -19.11 -1.29 22.20
C GLU A 353 -18.27 -2.56 22.01
N THR A 354 -16.95 -2.41 21.84
CA THR A 354 -16.02 -3.52 21.56
C THR A 354 -15.41 -4.11 22.83
N ALA A 355 -15.53 -3.45 23.99
CA ALA A 355 -14.98 -3.94 25.25
C ALA A 355 -15.58 -5.28 25.67
N THR A 356 -14.73 -6.23 26.08
CA THR A 356 -15.16 -7.49 26.68
C THR A 356 -15.19 -7.33 28.19
N ILE A 357 -16.33 -7.69 28.81
CA ILE A 357 -16.57 -7.54 30.23
C ILE A 357 -16.73 -8.90 30.87
N ARG A 358 -15.98 -9.17 31.94
CA ARG A 358 -16.14 -10.36 32.78
C ARG A 358 -16.38 -9.91 34.21
N PHE A 359 -17.45 -10.39 34.82
CA PHE A 359 -17.82 -10.04 36.17
C PHE A 359 -17.69 -11.28 37.06
N TYR A 360 -17.04 -11.14 38.22
CA TYR A 360 -16.76 -12.26 39.11
C TYR A 360 -17.33 -12.00 40.50
N GLY A 361 -17.97 -13.03 41.05
CA GLY A 361 -18.53 -13.07 42.41
C GLY A 361 -17.45 -13.13 43.50
N THR A 362 -17.91 -13.10 44.75
CA THR A 362 -17.06 -13.25 45.95
C THR A 362 -16.35 -14.60 46.02
N ASP A 363 -16.88 -15.62 45.34
CA ASP A 363 -16.33 -16.96 45.21
C ASP A 363 -15.44 -17.15 43.96
N SER A 364 -15.10 -16.04 43.27
CA SER A 364 -14.34 -16.02 42.01
C SER A 364 -15.02 -16.73 40.83
N ARG A 365 -16.31 -17.07 40.93
CA ARG A 365 -17.08 -17.59 39.78
C ARG A 365 -17.53 -16.45 38.88
N SER A 366 -17.55 -16.70 37.58
CA SER A 366 -18.07 -15.74 36.60
C SER A 366 -19.58 -15.59 36.75
N LEU A 367 -20.05 -14.36 36.90
CA LEU A 367 -21.45 -14.00 36.95
C LEU A 367 -21.90 -13.40 35.61
N PRO A 368 -23.13 -13.71 35.16
CA PRO A 368 -23.68 -13.11 33.95
C PRO A 368 -23.95 -11.62 34.14
N ILE A 369 -23.53 -10.83 33.14
CA ILE A 369 -23.73 -9.38 33.11
C ILE A 369 -24.27 -8.95 31.74
N GLN A 370 -25.23 -8.04 31.72
CA GLN A 370 -25.87 -7.53 30.52
C GLN A 370 -25.38 -6.11 30.22
N LYS A 371 -25.03 -5.85 28.95
CA LYS A 371 -24.83 -4.50 28.42
C LYS A 371 -26.21 -3.91 28.08
N THR A 372 -26.66 -2.90 28.82
CA THR A 372 -28.02 -2.35 28.67
C THR A 372 -28.08 -1.18 27.69
N SER A 373 -27.08 -0.28 27.71
CA SER A 373 -26.94 0.80 26.73
C SER A 373 -25.50 1.33 26.67
N VAL A 374 -25.20 2.10 25.64
CA VAL A 374 -23.93 2.83 25.48
C VAL A 374 -24.24 4.30 25.19
N GLU A 375 -23.77 5.20 26.03
CA GLU A 375 -24.01 6.65 25.90
C GLU A 375 -22.73 7.44 26.18
N ALA A 376 -22.22 8.18 25.18
CA ALA A 376 -21.10 9.11 25.31
C ALA A 376 -19.85 8.51 26.03
N GLY A 377 -19.47 7.27 25.69
CA GLY A 377 -18.34 6.57 26.31
C GLY A 377 -18.67 5.83 27.60
N ASN A 378 -19.92 5.88 28.07
CA ASN A 378 -20.38 5.11 29.23
C ASN A 378 -21.12 3.85 28.78
N LEU A 379 -20.64 2.69 29.24
CA LEU A 379 -21.30 1.40 29.11
C LEU A 379 -22.18 1.17 30.34
N GLN A 380 -23.49 1.13 30.15
CA GLN A 380 -24.42 0.73 31.20
C GLN A 380 -24.46 -0.79 31.31
N LEU A 381 -24.30 -1.28 32.53
CA LEU A 381 -24.22 -2.70 32.86
C LEU A 381 -25.24 -3.04 33.94
N LYS A 382 -25.84 -4.23 33.83
CA LYS A 382 -26.74 -4.78 34.84
C LYS A 382 -26.42 -6.25 35.10
N SER A 383 -26.27 -6.61 36.37
CA SER A 383 -26.18 -8.03 36.75
C SER A 383 -27.48 -8.76 36.40
N ALA A 384 -27.38 -9.94 35.79
CA ALA A 384 -28.58 -10.74 35.51
C ALA A 384 -29.15 -11.38 36.80
N ASP A 385 -28.28 -11.68 37.76
CA ASP A 385 -28.64 -12.25 39.06
C ASP A 385 -28.66 -11.19 40.16
N LYS A 386 -29.48 -11.41 41.19
CA LYS A 386 -29.46 -10.58 42.40
C LYS A 386 -28.12 -10.75 43.11
N LEU A 387 -27.43 -9.64 43.34
CA LEU A 387 -26.14 -9.63 44.00
C LEU A 387 -26.31 -9.66 45.53
N SER A 388 -25.50 -10.45 46.22
CA SER A 388 -25.39 -10.41 47.67
C SER A 388 -24.34 -9.38 48.11
N ALA A 389 -24.47 -8.83 49.31
CA ALA A 389 -23.47 -7.92 49.86
C ALA A 389 -22.07 -8.55 49.84
N GLY A 390 -21.08 -7.83 49.32
CA GLY A 390 -19.74 -8.38 49.12
C GLY A 390 -18.85 -7.60 48.16
N VAL A 391 -17.65 -8.13 47.95
CA VAL A 391 -16.64 -7.58 47.03
C VAL A 391 -16.62 -8.40 45.74
N TYR A 392 -16.81 -7.72 44.62
CA TYR A 392 -16.86 -8.28 43.28
C TYR A 392 -15.71 -7.74 42.44
N ILE A 393 -15.31 -8.50 41.42
CA ILE A 393 -14.26 -8.10 40.49
C ILE A 393 -14.84 -7.96 39.09
N LEU A 394 -14.68 -6.79 38.50
CA LEU A 394 -14.98 -6.53 37.10
C LEU A 394 -13.68 -6.49 36.31
N THR A 395 -13.51 -7.42 35.38
CA THR A 395 -12.42 -7.42 34.41
C THR A 395 -12.91 -6.86 33.09
N VAL A 396 -12.18 -5.89 32.57
CA VAL A 396 -12.48 -5.19 31.33
C VAL A 396 -11.30 -5.37 30.39
N GLU A 397 -11.56 -5.93 29.22
CA GLU A 397 -10.58 -6.09 28.16
C GLU A 397 -10.97 -5.19 26.98
N GLU A 398 -10.07 -4.25 26.65
CA GLU A 398 -10.25 -3.26 25.59
C GLU A 398 -8.92 -3.10 24.86
N ARG A 399 -8.89 -3.30 23.53
CA ARG A 399 -7.68 -3.20 22.71
C ARG A 399 -6.50 -4.06 23.22
N GLY A 400 -6.79 -5.25 23.74
CA GLY A 400 -5.79 -6.17 24.31
C GLY A 400 -5.21 -5.74 25.66
N LEU A 401 -5.72 -4.66 26.26
CA LEU A 401 -5.39 -4.27 27.64
C LEU A 401 -6.48 -4.75 28.59
N THR A 402 -6.05 -5.41 29.67
CA THR A 402 -6.92 -5.89 30.74
C THR A 402 -6.85 -4.98 31.95
N ARG A 403 -8.00 -4.51 32.42
CA ARG A 403 -8.16 -3.71 33.65
C ARG A 403 -9.09 -4.42 34.62
N GLN A 404 -8.84 -4.26 35.91
CA GLN A 404 -9.69 -4.83 36.96
C GLN A 404 -10.21 -3.73 37.88
N TYR A 405 -11.50 -3.78 38.17
CA TYR A 405 -12.17 -2.89 39.12
C TYR A 405 -12.74 -3.71 40.26
N ARG A 406 -12.49 -3.23 41.48
CA ARG A 406 -13.10 -3.78 42.69
C ARG A 406 -14.42 -3.05 42.95
N LEU A 407 -15.51 -3.79 42.95
CA LEU A 407 -16.86 -3.25 43.15
C LEU A 407 -17.42 -3.74 44.48
N LEU A 408 -17.99 -2.83 45.27
CA LEU A 408 -18.68 -3.16 46.50
C LEU A 408 -20.19 -3.24 46.22
N VAL A 409 -20.85 -4.30 46.68
CA VAL A 409 -22.32 -4.40 46.70
C VAL A 409 -22.77 -4.29 48.15
N ARG A 410 -23.79 -3.48 48.42
CA ARG A 410 -24.34 -3.28 49.77
C ARG A 410 -25.43 -4.29 50.12
#